data_AF-A0A1Q7W9T8-F1
#
_entry.id   AF-A0A1Q7W9T8-F1
#
_cell.length_a   1.000
_cell.length_b   1.000
_cell.length_c   1.000
_cell.angle_alpha   90.00
_cell.angle_beta   90.00
_cell.angle_gamma   90.00
#
_symmetry.space_group_name_H-M   'P 1'
#
loop_
_entity.id
_entity.type
_entity.pdbx_description
1 polymer ?
#
loop_
_entity_poly.entity_id
_entity_poly.type
_entity_poly.pdbx_seq_one_letter_code
_entity_poly.pdbx_strand_id
1 'polypeptide(L)'
;MRRMVCGEERRFLCFLGYHTAAYIFDDPQIHTYARNWFCLIDTIERQMGFYALRDGRVATFAVHRAPNPALPADAQQAVRDTYSSLGWIVPQALAKCPVSSQVYYDQVAQIEISQWSRGRVTLLCDACQAVSLLGGQGASLAVAGAHMLAAQLTCTDSIDAALARYKQLWKPVIADSQQAARRAAAWFLPASTLQLWLRRTLLRLAALPNVDSYVATALVGKAGPTPDKLSQSPAVHAR
;
A
#
# COMPACT_ATOMS: atom_id res chain seq x y z
N MET A 1 -21.49 3.02 -1.13
CA MET A 1 -21.88 1.92 -0.20
C MET A 1 -21.55 2.21 1.26
N ARG A 2 -20.32 2.62 1.64
CA ARG A 2 -19.96 2.96 3.04
C ARG A 2 -20.93 3.94 3.71
N ARG A 3 -21.39 4.96 2.98
CA ARG A 3 -22.36 5.96 3.45
C ARG A 3 -23.68 5.36 3.94
N MET A 4 -24.11 4.24 3.36
CA MET A 4 -25.37 3.58 3.70
C MET A 4 -25.26 2.71 4.96
N VAL A 5 -24.08 2.16 5.25
CA VAL A 5 -23.86 1.26 6.40
C VAL A 5 -23.37 2.03 7.63
N CYS A 6 -22.48 3.03 7.44
CA CYS A 6 -21.73 3.64 8.54
C CYS A 6 -21.87 5.17 8.65
N GLY A 7 -22.45 5.87 7.67
CA GLY A 7 -22.52 7.35 7.65
C GLY A 7 -21.42 8.00 6.81
N GLU A 8 -21.20 9.32 6.94
CA GLU A 8 -20.32 10.08 6.03
C GLU A 8 -18.86 9.62 5.99
N GLU A 9 -18.32 9.50 4.77
CA GLU A 9 -17.00 8.95 4.46
C GLU A 9 -15.82 9.70 5.09
N ARG A 10 -15.97 11.01 5.32
CA ARG A 10 -14.96 11.86 5.96
C ARG A 10 -14.64 11.47 7.41
N ARG A 11 -15.51 10.71 8.09
CA ARG A 11 -15.30 10.29 9.49
C ARG A 11 -14.42 9.05 9.62
N PHE A 12 -14.11 8.38 8.52
CA PHE A 12 -13.40 7.09 8.52
C PHE A 12 -12.08 7.14 7.77
N LEU A 13 -11.86 8.18 6.97
CA LEU A 13 -10.64 8.35 6.21
C LEU A 13 -9.54 8.97 7.08
N CYS A 14 -8.50 8.18 7.33
CA CYS A 14 -7.31 8.59 8.05
C CYS A 14 -6.21 8.91 7.03
N PHE A 15 -6.04 10.19 6.72
CA PHE A 15 -4.95 10.67 5.87
C PHE A 15 -3.60 10.43 6.55
N LEU A 16 -2.64 9.85 5.83
CA LEU A 16 -1.32 9.49 6.39
C LEU A 16 -0.24 10.53 6.12
N GLY A 17 -0.56 11.68 5.52
CA GLY A 17 0.40 12.75 5.26
C GLY A 17 1.19 12.58 3.96
N TYR A 18 0.69 11.76 3.01
CA TYR A 18 1.38 11.50 1.75
C TYR A 18 0.41 11.55 0.58
N HIS A 19 0.89 11.98 -0.57
CA HIS A 19 0.23 11.79 -1.85
C HIS A 19 1.01 10.77 -2.68
N THR A 20 0.30 10.11 -3.59
CA THR A 20 0.87 9.15 -4.52
C THR A 20 0.41 9.46 -5.93
N ALA A 21 1.29 9.17 -6.89
CA ALA A 21 0.98 9.26 -8.30
C ALA A 21 1.51 8.03 -9.05
N ALA A 22 0.81 7.62 -10.08
CA ALA A 22 1.26 6.56 -10.98
C ALA A 22 0.78 6.85 -12.40
N TYR A 23 1.63 6.57 -13.37
CA TYR A 23 1.29 6.64 -14.79
C TYR A 23 2.16 5.70 -15.59
N ILE A 24 1.69 5.35 -16.78
CA ILE A 24 2.38 4.46 -17.73
C ILE A 24 2.81 5.30 -18.93
N PHE A 25 3.99 5.01 -19.46
CA PHE A 25 4.54 5.71 -20.61
C PHE A 25 5.46 4.80 -21.44
N ASP A 26 5.72 5.21 -22.68
CA ASP A 26 6.55 4.48 -23.64
C ASP A 26 8.00 4.97 -23.61
N ASP A 27 8.92 4.10 -23.20
CA ASP A 27 10.35 4.35 -23.28
C ASP A 27 11.16 3.04 -23.34
N PRO A 28 11.66 2.64 -24.52
CA PRO A 28 12.43 1.40 -24.67
C PRO A 28 13.75 1.38 -23.88
N GLN A 29 14.38 2.53 -23.65
CA GLN A 29 15.63 2.61 -22.91
C GLN A 29 15.36 2.37 -21.42
N ILE A 30 14.40 3.10 -20.86
CA ILE A 30 13.99 2.95 -19.45
C ILE A 30 13.41 1.55 -19.20
N HIS A 31 12.66 1.00 -20.15
CA HIS A 31 12.15 -0.37 -20.09
C HIS A 31 13.26 -1.39 -19.93
N THR A 32 14.33 -1.25 -20.73
CA THR A 32 15.50 -2.14 -20.66
C THR A 32 16.21 -2.05 -19.32
N TYR A 33 16.37 -0.83 -18.77
CA TYR A 33 16.95 -0.64 -17.44
C TYR A 33 16.10 -1.25 -16.32
N ALA A 34 14.78 -1.06 -16.37
CA ALA A 34 13.85 -1.53 -15.34
C ALA A 34 13.48 -3.03 -15.48
N ARG A 35 13.92 -3.70 -16.56
CA ARG A 35 13.58 -5.11 -16.85
C ARG A 35 14.11 -6.09 -15.79
N ASN A 36 15.28 -5.77 -15.22
CA ASN A 36 15.98 -6.64 -14.27
C ASN A 36 16.06 -6.05 -12.84
N TRP A 37 15.62 -4.79 -12.65
CA TRP A 37 15.80 -4.05 -11.40
C TRP A 37 14.60 -3.15 -11.12
N PHE A 38 14.12 -3.14 -9.87
CA PHE A 38 13.27 -2.06 -9.38
C PHE A 38 14.13 -0.81 -9.20
N CYS A 39 13.99 0.16 -10.11
CA CYS A 39 14.73 1.41 -10.04
C CYS A 39 13.99 2.37 -9.10
N LEU A 40 14.54 2.61 -7.90
CA LEU A 40 13.99 3.56 -6.94
C LEU A 40 14.95 4.75 -6.82
N ILE A 41 14.44 5.95 -7.08
CA ILE A 41 15.14 7.20 -6.76
C ILE A 41 14.51 7.74 -5.49
N ASP A 42 15.28 7.74 -4.42
CA ASP A 42 14.88 8.33 -3.14
C ASP A 42 15.58 9.67 -2.89
N THR A 43 14.77 10.67 -2.57
CA THR A 43 15.23 11.88 -1.89
C THR A 43 14.50 12.01 -0.57
N ILE A 44 14.94 12.94 0.28
CA ILE A 44 14.20 13.30 1.48
C ILE A 44 12.80 13.75 1.04
N GLU A 45 11.75 13.23 1.69
CA GLU A 45 10.33 13.56 1.45
C GLU A 45 9.65 13.06 0.17
N ARG A 46 10.38 12.59 -0.85
CA ARG A 46 9.77 12.11 -2.11
C ARG A 46 10.57 11.01 -2.79
N GLN A 47 9.85 10.07 -3.38
CA GLN A 47 10.38 8.91 -4.07
C GLN A 47 9.63 8.67 -5.38
N MET A 48 10.35 8.24 -6.40
CA MET A 48 9.79 7.77 -7.66
C MET A 48 10.45 6.46 -8.07
N GLY A 49 9.64 5.47 -8.38
CA GLY A 49 10.03 4.14 -8.79
C GLY A 49 9.56 3.81 -10.21
N PHE A 50 10.32 2.93 -10.88
CA PHE A 50 10.04 2.49 -12.24
C PHE A 50 10.08 0.96 -12.31
N TYR A 51 9.13 0.38 -13.03
CA TYR A 51 9.11 -1.05 -13.34
C TYR A 51 8.68 -1.29 -14.79
N ALA A 52 9.32 -2.27 -15.43
CA ALA A 52 9.03 -2.65 -16.79
C ALA A 52 7.76 -3.52 -16.87
N LEU A 53 6.86 -3.18 -17.80
CA LEU A 53 5.68 -3.97 -18.12
C LEU A 53 5.99 -4.96 -19.25
N ARG A 54 5.22 -6.05 -19.32
CA ARG A 54 5.44 -7.13 -20.29
C ARG A 54 5.21 -6.69 -21.74
N ASP A 55 4.43 -5.65 -21.95
CA ASP A 55 4.06 -5.10 -23.26
C ASP A 55 5.06 -4.06 -23.81
N GLY A 56 6.20 -3.87 -23.14
CA GLY A 56 7.24 -2.93 -23.56
C GLY A 56 7.13 -1.53 -22.93
N ARG A 57 6.08 -1.27 -22.13
CA ARG A 57 5.86 0.02 -21.48
C ARG A 57 6.50 0.10 -20.09
N VAL A 58 6.66 1.31 -19.59
CA VAL A 58 7.19 1.56 -18.23
C VAL A 58 6.07 2.11 -17.37
N ALA A 59 5.91 1.53 -16.19
CA ALA A 59 5.02 2.06 -15.18
C ALA A 59 5.82 2.79 -14.10
N THR A 60 5.30 3.93 -13.68
CA THR A 60 5.83 4.73 -12.58
C THR A 60 4.97 4.55 -11.35
N PHE A 61 5.61 4.58 -10.19
CA PHE A 61 4.94 4.79 -8.91
C PHE A 61 5.72 5.83 -8.14
N ALA A 62 5.03 6.87 -7.68
CA ALA A 62 5.62 7.97 -6.97
C ALA A 62 4.86 8.21 -5.66
N VAL A 63 5.60 8.59 -4.63
CA VAL A 63 5.06 9.00 -3.33
C VAL A 63 5.81 10.21 -2.82
N HIS A 64 5.12 11.15 -2.22
CA HIS A 64 5.74 12.30 -1.55
C HIS A 64 4.94 12.71 -0.32
N ARG A 65 5.60 13.35 0.63
CA ARG A 65 4.91 13.93 1.79
C ARG A 65 4.08 15.13 1.37
N ALA A 66 2.84 15.17 1.83
CA ALA A 66 1.91 16.28 1.60
C ALA A 66 1.19 16.59 2.91
N PRO A 67 1.24 17.84 3.42
CA PRO A 67 0.58 18.19 4.67
C PRO A 67 -0.94 18.31 4.52
N ASN A 68 -1.44 18.51 3.30
CA ASN A 68 -2.85 18.72 2.99
C ASN A 68 -3.40 17.53 2.18
N PRO A 69 -4.55 16.94 2.57
CA PRO A 69 -5.23 15.89 1.80
C PRO A 69 -5.85 16.36 0.47
N ALA A 70 -5.90 17.66 0.19
CA ALA A 70 -6.51 18.18 -1.02
C ALA A 70 -5.77 17.72 -2.29
N LEU A 71 -6.50 17.09 -3.21
CA LEU A 71 -5.95 16.64 -4.49
C LEU A 71 -5.80 17.82 -5.46
N PRO A 72 -4.74 17.82 -6.28
CA PRO A 72 -4.55 18.85 -7.30
C PRO A 72 -5.61 18.73 -8.40
N ALA A 73 -6.01 19.87 -8.98
CA ALA A 73 -6.89 19.89 -10.16
C ALA A 73 -6.17 19.36 -11.41
N ASP A 74 -4.85 19.58 -11.49
CA ASP A 74 -3.99 19.08 -12.56
C ASP A 74 -2.91 18.16 -11.95
N ALA A 75 -3.14 16.85 -12.06
CA ALA A 75 -2.22 15.83 -11.58
C ALA A 75 -0.92 15.79 -12.39
N GLN A 76 -0.96 16.09 -13.69
CA GLN A 76 0.23 16.09 -14.53
C GLN A 76 1.19 17.18 -14.08
N GLN A 77 0.66 18.40 -13.89
CA GLN A 77 1.45 19.54 -13.42
C GLN A 77 1.98 19.30 -12.00
N ALA A 78 1.13 18.81 -11.09
CA ALA A 78 1.54 18.50 -9.72
C ALA A 78 2.70 17.47 -9.66
N VAL A 79 2.63 16.41 -10.48
CA VAL A 79 3.72 15.43 -10.62
C VAL A 79 5.00 16.08 -11.15
N ARG A 80 4.90 16.88 -12.22
CA ARG A 80 6.07 17.58 -12.78
C ARG A 80 6.73 18.48 -11.75
N ASP A 81 5.96 19.30 -11.05
CA ASP A 81 6.50 20.24 -10.06
C ASP A 81 7.17 19.51 -8.90
N THR A 82 6.49 18.50 -8.35
CA THR A 82 6.95 17.76 -7.16
C THR A 82 8.26 17.01 -7.42
N TYR A 83 8.40 16.42 -8.60
CA TYR A 83 9.50 15.53 -8.93
C TYR A 83 10.56 16.16 -9.87
N SER A 84 10.38 17.41 -10.31
CA SER A 84 11.25 18.14 -11.26
C SER A 84 12.73 18.17 -10.88
N SER A 85 13.04 18.20 -9.59
CA SER A 85 14.41 18.29 -9.07
C SER A 85 15.08 16.92 -8.86
N LEU A 86 14.39 15.82 -9.19
CA LEU A 86 15.00 14.49 -9.19
C LEU A 86 15.81 14.30 -10.48
N GLY A 87 17.03 13.77 -10.34
CA GLY A 87 17.94 13.50 -11.45
C GLY A 87 17.78 12.12 -12.09
N TRP A 88 18.83 11.70 -12.80
CA TRP A 88 18.95 10.41 -13.49
C TRP A 88 17.86 10.22 -14.57
N ILE A 89 16.87 9.36 -14.31
CA ILE A 89 15.85 8.94 -15.27
C ILE A 89 14.54 9.74 -15.13
N VAL A 90 14.36 10.43 -14.00
CA VAL A 90 13.11 11.17 -13.71
C VAL A 90 12.82 12.27 -14.72
N PRO A 91 13.77 13.11 -15.16
CA PRO A 91 13.47 14.17 -16.13
C PRO A 91 12.87 13.63 -17.43
N GLN A 92 13.38 12.47 -17.91
CA GLN A 92 12.86 11.80 -19.10
C GLN A 92 11.44 11.25 -18.87
N ALA A 93 11.19 10.64 -17.72
CA ALA A 93 9.86 10.17 -17.35
C ALA A 93 8.85 11.32 -17.22
N LEU A 94 9.23 12.44 -16.60
CA LEU A 94 8.37 13.62 -16.44
C LEU A 94 8.04 14.30 -17.77
N ALA A 95 8.99 14.30 -18.71
CA ALA A 95 8.75 14.76 -20.08
C ALA A 95 7.68 13.91 -20.77
N LYS A 96 7.60 12.61 -20.43
CA LYS A 96 6.63 11.64 -20.94
C LYS A 96 5.40 11.45 -20.03
N CYS A 97 5.26 12.27 -18.99
CA CYS A 97 4.09 12.24 -18.11
C CYS A 97 2.83 12.57 -18.95
N PRO A 98 1.82 11.69 -18.98
CA PRO A 98 0.64 11.88 -19.82
C PRO A 98 -0.26 12.99 -19.26
N VAL A 99 -1.32 13.32 -20.01
CA VAL A 99 -2.33 14.28 -19.56
C VAL A 99 -2.94 13.88 -18.21
N SER A 100 -3.37 14.86 -17.42
CA SER A 100 -3.85 14.65 -16.05
C SER A 100 -4.91 13.54 -15.91
N SER A 101 -5.77 13.32 -16.89
CA SER A 101 -6.81 12.28 -16.84
C SER A 101 -6.27 10.84 -16.94
N GLN A 102 -5.01 10.68 -17.35
CA GLN A 102 -4.32 9.39 -17.46
C GLN A 102 -3.31 9.18 -16.32
N VAL A 103 -3.15 10.16 -15.43
CA VAL A 103 -2.34 10.06 -14.22
C VAL A 103 -3.23 9.61 -13.09
N TYR A 104 -2.94 8.46 -12.50
CA TYR A 104 -3.50 8.10 -11.21
C TYR A 104 -2.86 9.01 -10.16
N TYR A 105 -3.66 9.77 -9.44
CA TYR A 105 -3.19 10.61 -8.35
C TYR A 105 -4.17 10.52 -7.19
N ASP A 106 -3.66 10.21 -6.00
CA ASP A 106 -4.50 10.08 -4.82
C ASP A 106 -3.72 10.42 -3.53
N GLN A 107 -4.46 10.65 -2.47
CA GLN A 107 -3.94 10.73 -1.13
C GLN A 107 -3.72 9.33 -0.56
N VAL A 108 -2.64 9.17 0.19
CA VAL A 108 -2.37 7.95 0.93
C VAL A 108 -3.17 8.00 2.21
N ALA A 109 -4.20 7.17 2.27
CA ALA A 109 -5.10 7.09 3.42
C ALA A 109 -5.41 5.65 3.82
N GLN A 110 -5.87 5.50 5.05
CA GLN A 110 -6.48 4.28 5.57
C GLN A 110 -7.94 4.52 5.89
N ILE A 111 -8.72 3.45 5.93
CA ILE A 111 -10.12 3.50 6.36
C ILE A 111 -10.23 2.79 7.71
N GLU A 112 -10.64 3.52 8.74
CA GLU A 112 -10.89 2.98 10.07
C GLU A 112 -12.37 3.07 10.41
N ILE A 113 -13.04 1.92 10.53
CA ILE A 113 -14.47 1.85 10.86
C ILE A 113 -14.69 0.99 12.10
N SER A 114 -15.43 1.51 13.09
CA SER A 114 -15.72 0.80 14.34
C SER A 114 -16.81 -0.27 14.20
N GLN A 115 -17.80 -0.05 13.31
CA GLN A 115 -18.88 -0.97 12.98
C GLN A 115 -18.83 -1.42 11.52
N TRP A 116 -18.62 -2.72 11.28
CA TRP A 116 -18.51 -3.27 9.92
C TRP A 116 -19.82 -3.79 9.35
N SER A 117 -20.83 -4.01 10.19
CA SER A 117 -22.06 -4.68 9.81
C SER A 117 -23.28 -3.95 10.36
N ARG A 118 -24.38 -3.99 9.59
CA ARG A 118 -25.71 -3.51 10.00
C ARG A 118 -26.76 -4.45 9.42
N GLY A 119 -27.43 -5.19 10.30
CA GLY A 119 -28.31 -6.30 9.89
C GLY A 119 -27.54 -7.30 9.02
N ARG A 120 -28.12 -7.68 7.88
CA ARG A 120 -27.52 -8.67 6.95
C ARG A 120 -26.48 -8.08 5.99
N VAL A 121 -26.07 -6.83 6.19
CA VAL A 121 -25.09 -6.15 5.34
C VAL A 121 -23.77 -6.02 6.11
N THR A 122 -22.66 -6.41 5.50
CA THR A 122 -21.30 -6.22 6.03
C THR A 122 -20.38 -5.59 5.01
N LEU A 123 -19.41 -4.81 5.49
CA LEU A 123 -18.34 -4.24 4.69
C LEU A 123 -17.17 -5.23 4.61
N LEU A 124 -16.52 -5.28 3.44
CA LEU A 124 -15.39 -6.16 3.16
C LEU A 124 -14.31 -5.43 2.36
N CYS A 125 -13.07 -5.89 2.47
CA CYS A 125 -11.91 -5.37 1.72
C CYS A 125 -11.70 -3.88 1.99
N ASP A 126 -11.24 -3.12 1.00
CA ASP A 126 -11.00 -1.69 1.14
C ASP A 126 -12.21 -0.94 1.70
N ALA A 127 -13.45 -1.43 1.50
CA ALA A 127 -14.66 -0.82 2.04
C ALA A 127 -14.61 -0.57 3.56
N CYS A 128 -13.88 -1.37 4.35
CA CYS A 128 -13.63 -1.10 5.77
C CYS A 128 -12.19 -1.36 6.24
N GLN A 129 -11.30 -1.77 5.34
CA GLN A 129 -10.00 -2.38 5.69
C GLN A 129 -8.85 -1.83 4.85
N ALA A 130 -9.01 -0.66 4.23
CA ALA A 130 -7.95 -0.08 3.40
C ALA A 130 -6.68 0.14 4.25
N VAL A 131 -5.57 -0.46 3.82
CA VAL A 131 -4.30 -0.54 4.58
C VAL A 131 -3.27 0.50 4.12
N SER A 132 -3.63 1.34 3.13
CA SER A 132 -2.76 2.22 2.33
C SER A 132 -1.89 1.48 1.29
N LEU A 133 -1.75 2.10 0.11
CA LEU A 133 -0.99 1.60 -1.04
C LEU A 133 0.47 1.27 -0.70
N LEU A 134 1.06 1.96 0.29
CA LEU A 134 2.44 1.73 0.72
C LEU A 134 2.64 0.38 1.44
N GLY A 135 1.55 -0.24 1.91
CA GLY A 135 1.63 -1.56 2.55
C GLY A 135 1.72 -2.72 1.56
N GLY A 136 1.28 -2.55 0.29
CA GLY A 136 1.31 -3.60 -0.74
C GLY A 136 0.48 -4.88 -0.45
N GLN A 137 -0.24 -4.93 0.68
CA GLN A 137 -0.98 -6.13 1.15
C GLN A 137 -2.50 -6.07 0.89
N GLY A 138 -3.02 -5.00 0.27
CA GLY A 138 -4.46 -4.78 0.14
C GLY A 138 -5.20 -5.93 -0.55
N ALA A 139 -4.68 -6.42 -1.67
CA ALA A 139 -5.29 -7.52 -2.42
C ALA A 139 -5.26 -8.85 -1.65
N SER A 140 -4.13 -9.18 -1.01
CA SER A 140 -3.99 -10.40 -0.21
C SER A 140 -4.95 -10.40 0.99
N LEU A 141 -5.07 -9.27 1.68
CA LEU A 141 -5.98 -9.09 2.81
C LEU A 141 -7.45 -9.10 2.38
N ALA A 142 -7.76 -8.57 1.19
CA ALA A 142 -9.09 -8.65 0.61
C ALA A 142 -9.53 -10.11 0.39
N VAL A 143 -8.66 -10.92 -0.23
CA VAL A 143 -8.95 -12.34 -0.48
C VAL A 143 -9.04 -13.13 0.84
N ALA A 144 -8.09 -12.95 1.74
CA ALA A 144 -8.11 -13.62 3.04
C ALA A 144 -9.33 -13.23 3.89
N GLY A 145 -9.71 -11.95 3.85
CA GLY A 145 -10.92 -11.45 4.52
C GLY A 145 -12.20 -12.02 3.93
N ALA A 146 -12.28 -12.15 2.61
CA ALA A 146 -13.40 -12.79 1.93
C ALA A 146 -13.53 -14.26 2.33
N HIS A 147 -12.41 -14.98 2.37
CA HIS A 147 -12.37 -16.38 2.80
C HIS A 147 -12.82 -16.54 4.27
N MET A 148 -12.34 -15.67 5.16
CA MET A 148 -12.75 -15.68 6.57
C MET A 148 -14.25 -15.42 6.73
N LEU A 149 -14.82 -14.47 5.97
CA LEU A 149 -16.25 -14.20 5.98
C LEU A 149 -17.04 -15.42 5.51
N ALA A 150 -16.62 -16.04 4.40
CA ALA A 150 -17.26 -17.25 3.88
C ALA A 150 -17.23 -18.40 4.90
N ALA A 151 -16.09 -18.62 5.57
CA ALA A 151 -15.97 -19.64 6.61
C ALA A 151 -16.96 -19.40 7.77
N GLN A 152 -17.09 -18.16 8.26
CA GLN A 152 -18.03 -17.87 9.34
C GLN A 152 -19.50 -18.03 8.91
N LEU A 153 -19.83 -17.70 7.66
CA LEU A 153 -21.18 -17.89 7.11
C LEU A 153 -21.55 -19.38 6.98
N THR A 154 -20.59 -20.26 6.67
CA THR A 154 -20.83 -21.70 6.54
C THR A 154 -20.87 -22.42 7.88
N CYS A 155 -20.13 -21.94 8.88
CA CYS A 155 -20.01 -22.60 10.19
C CYS A 155 -21.02 -22.12 11.24
N THR A 156 -21.95 -21.22 10.89
CA THR A 156 -22.94 -20.69 11.84
C THR A 156 -24.34 -20.65 11.25
N ASP A 157 -25.34 -20.96 12.08
CA ASP A 157 -26.74 -21.04 11.64
C ASP A 157 -27.42 -19.67 11.52
N SER A 158 -26.76 -18.60 11.98
CA SER A 158 -27.29 -17.23 11.98
C SER A 158 -26.31 -16.26 11.34
N ILE A 159 -26.82 -15.46 10.40
CA ILE A 159 -26.04 -14.40 9.73
C ILE A 159 -25.48 -13.41 10.75
N ASP A 160 -26.25 -13.03 11.77
CA ASP A 160 -25.78 -12.07 12.77
C ASP A 160 -24.61 -12.64 13.59
N ALA A 161 -24.67 -13.93 13.92
CA ALA A 161 -23.58 -14.63 14.59
C ALA A 161 -22.33 -14.75 13.70
N ALA A 162 -22.51 -15.07 12.41
CA ALA A 162 -21.43 -15.12 11.42
C ALA A 162 -20.69 -13.79 11.33
N LEU A 163 -21.43 -12.70 11.17
CA LEU A 163 -20.89 -11.35 11.00
C LEU A 163 -20.20 -10.84 12.27
N ALA A 164 -20.73 -11.18 13.45
CA ALA A 164 -20.10 -10.85 14.72
C ALA A 164 -18.75 -11.58 14.89
N ARG A 165 -18.70 -12.89 14.62
CA ARG A 165 -17.47 -13.69 14.68
C ARG A 165 -16.44 -13.23 13.65
N TYR A 166 -16.88 -12.96 12.42
CA TYR A 166 -16.04 -12.39 11.36
C TYR A 166 -15.34 -11.12 11.85
N LYS A 167 -16.12 -10.16 12.39
CA LYS A 167 -15.57 -8.91 12.93
C LYS A 167 -14.59 -9.15 14.08
N GLN A 168 -14.91 -10.04 15.02
CA GLN A 168 -14.04 -10.33 16.17
C GLN A 168 -12.69 -10.90 15.74
N LEU A 169 -12.67 -11.84 14.78
CA LEU A 169 -11.46 -12.49 14.32
C LEU A 169 -10.64 -11.62 13.37
N TRP A 170 -11.30 -10.87 12.48
CA TRP A 170 -10.63 -10.16 11.40
C TRP A 170 -10.19 -8.74 11.77
N LYS A 171 -10.90 -8.06 12.67
CA LYS A 171 -10.57 -6.68 13.06
C LYS A 171 -9.15 -6.52 13.63
N PRO A 172 -8.63 -7.42 14.50
CA PRO A 172 -7.25 -7.35 14.97
C PRO A 172 -6.22 -7.48 13.83
N VAL A 173 -6.45 -8.41 12.89
CA VAL A 173 -5.56 -8.64 11.74
C VAL A 173 -5.43 -7.38 10.87
N ILE A 174 -6.55 -6.70 10.63
CA ILE A 174 -6.57 -5.43 9.89
C ILE A 174 -5.89 -4.31 10.66
N ALA A 175 -6.13 -4.20 11.97
CA ALA A 175 -5.50 -3.19 12.82
C ALA A 175 -3.96 -3.33 12.84
N ASP A 176 -3.47 -4.57 12.98
CA ASP A 176 -2.03 -4.87 12.96
C ASP A 176 -1.42 -4.54 11.59
N SER A 177 -2.12 -4.89 10.50
CA SER A 177 -1.69 -4.57 9.15
C SER A 177 -1.65 -3.06 8.90
N GLN A 178 -2.66 -2.33 9.36
CA GLN A 178 -2.73 -0.86 9.25
C GLN A 178 -1.61 -0.20 10.06
N GLN A 179 -1.32 -0.69 11.26
CA GLN A 179 -0.21 -0.19 12.08
C GLN A 179 1.14 -0.50 11.44
N ALA A 180 1.33 -1.69 10.89
CA ALA A 180 2.53 -2.06 10.14
C ALA A 180 2.73 -1.14 8.93
N ALA A 181 1.67 -0.86 8.16
CA ALA A 181 1.74 0.07 7.03
C ALA A 181 2.07 1.51 7.44
N ARG A 182 1.58 2.00 8.59
CA ARG A 182 1.97 3.31 9.14
C ARG A 182 3.45 3.37 9.48
N ARG A 183 3.97 2.32 10.13
CA ARG A 183 5.41 2.20 10.45
C ARG A 183 6.25 2.11 9.19
N ALA A 184 5.80 1.32 8.21
CA ALA A 184 6.46 1.18 6.92
C ALA A 184 6.48 2.51 6.16
N ALA A 185 5.39 3.28 6.15
CA ALA A 185 5.36 4.60 5.51
C ALA A 185 6.36 5.59 6.13
N ALA A 186 6.48 5.60 7.46
CA ALA A 186 7.49 6.38 8.18
C ALA A 186 8.93 5.95 7.86
N TRP A 187 9.13 4.67 7.51
CA TRP A 187 10.43 4.15 7.05
C TRP A 187 10.69 4.41 5.56
N PHE A 188 9.65 4.34 4.72
CA PHE A 188 9.72 4.50 3.27
C PHE A 188 10.07 5.93 2.85
N LEU A 189 9.55 6.93 3.58
CA LEU A 189 9.89 8.34 3.41
C LEU A 189 10.48 8.90 4.71
N PRO A 190 11.82 8.79 4.89
CA PRO A 190 12.48 9.27 6.11
C PRO A 190 12.27 10.78 6.27
N ALA A 191 11.78 11.17 7.44
CA ALA A 191 11.45 12.56 7.78
C ALA A 191 12.67 13.40 8.21
N SER A 192 13.87 12.81 8.18
CA SER A 192 15.10 13.46 8.60
C SER A 192 16.30 13.03 7.75
N THR A 193 17.24 13.96 7.58
CA THR A 193 18.55 13.73 6.93
C THR A 193 19.32 12.58 7.58
N LEU A 194 19.25 12.47 8.91
CA LEU A 194 19.86 11.39 9.68
C LEU A 194 19.25 10.01 9.35
N GLN A 195 17.92 9.93 9.26
CA GLN A 195 17.23 8.69 8.92
C GLN A 195 17.48 8.27 7.46
N LEU A 196 17.57 9.24 6.53
CA LEU A 196 17.98 8.95 5.14
C LEU A 196 19.41 8.45 5.08
N TRP A 197 20.33 9.08 5.82
CA TRP A 197 21.72 8.63 5.89
C TRP A 197 21.82 7.22 6.47
N LEU A 198 21.14 6.95 7.60
CA LEU A 198 21.12 5.63 8.23
C LEU A 198 20.57 4.56 7.27
N ARG A 199 19.48 4.86 6.57
CA ARG A 199 18.89 3.95 5.56
C ARG A 199 19.86 3.67 4.41
N ARG A 200 20.49 4.70 3.84
CA ARG A 200 21.47 4.54 2.77
C ARG A 200 22.67 3.70 3.22
N THR A 201 23.11 3.89 4.46
CA THR A 201 24.16 3.09 5.08
C THR A 201 23.71 1.63 5.25
N LEU A 202 22.51 1.39 5.78
CA LEU A 202 21.95 0.04 5.95
C LEU A 202 21.75 -0.69 4.61
N LEU A 203 21.24 -0.02 3.57
CA LEU A 203 21.07 -0.62 2.24
C LEU A 203 22.41 -0.90 1.57
N ARG A 204 23.41 -0.02 1.73
CA ARG A 204 24.78 -0.29 1.25
C ARG A 204 25.42 -1.46 1.98
N LEU A 205 25.19 -1.58 3.28
CA LEU A 205 25.66 -2.72 4.08
C LEU A 205 24.93 -4.02 3.72
N ALA A 206 23.63 -3.95 3.40
CA ALA A 206 22.85 -5.09 2.94
C ALA A 206 23.27 -5.56 1.54
N ALA A 207 23.73 -4.64 0.68
CA ALA A 207 24.27 -4.97 -0.65
C ALA A 207 25.70 -5.55 -0.61
N LEU A 208 26.29 -5.77 0.58
CA LEU A 208 27.55 -6.49 0.72
C LEU A 208 27.30 -8.00 0.72
N PRO A 209 28.16 -8.78 0.04
CA PRO A 209 28.02 -10.23 0.01
C PRO A 209 28.09 -10.80 1.44
N ASN A 210 27.15 -11.70 1.78
CA ASN A 210 26.95 -12.38 3.08
C ASN A 210 26.04 -11.69 4.12
N VAL A 211 25.33 -10.61 3.78
CA VAL A 211 24.40 -9.92 4.72
C VAL A 211 22.91 -10.05 4.32
N ASP A 212 22.64 -10.58 3.12
CA ASP A 212 21.31 -10.64 2.48
C ASP A 212 20.21 -11.34 3.29
N SER A 213 20.53 -12.39 4.05
CA SER A 213 19.52 -13.24 4.70
C SER A 213 18.90 -12.64 5.97
N TYR A 214 19.60 -11.73 6.66
CA TYR A 214 19.13 -11.19 7.94
C TYR A 214 18.50 -9.80 7.81
N VAL A 215 18.95 -8.98 6.86
CA VAL A 215 18.54 -7.58 6.73
C VAL A 215 17.26 -7.41 5.90
N ALA A 216 17.02 -8.27 4.90
CA ALA A 216 15.78 -8.28 4.12
C ALA A 216 14.53 -8.55 5.00
N THR A 217 14.67 -9.43 5.99
CA THR A 217 13.59 -9.79 6.93
C THR A 217 13.26 -8.66 7.92
N ALA A 218 14.25 -7.81 8.24
CA ALA A 218 14.09 -6.67 9.13
C ALA A 218 13.54 -5.41 8.42
N LEU A 219 13.87 -5.20 7.14
CA LEU A 219 13.50 -4.02 6.37
C LEU A 219 12.13 -4.11 5.70
N VAL A 220 11.68 -5.31 5.30
CA VAL A 220 10.40 -5.51 4.59
C VAL A 220 9.24 -5.74 5.58
N GLY A 221 9.54 -5.93 6.87
CA GLY A 221 8.59 -6.55 7.78
C GLY A 221 8.35 -8.00 7.35
N LYS A 222 7.95 -8.85 8.31
CA LYS A 222 7.62 -10.24 7.99
C LYS A 222 6.62 -10.26 6.83
N ALA A 223 6.95 -11.02 5.78
CA ALA A 223 5.94 -11.48 4.85
C ALA A 223 4.73 -11.95 5.68
N GLY A 224 3.56 -11.40 5.40
CA GLY A 224 2.31 -11.87 5.99
C GLY A 224 2.23 -13.39 5.86
N PRO A 225 1.51 -14.07 6.76
CA PRO A 225 1.54 -15.52 6.85
C PRO A 225 1.30 -16.13 5.48
N THR A 226 2.24 -16.97 5.03
CA THR A 226 2.04 -17.86 3.88
C THR A 226 0.76 -18.68 4.11
N PRO A 227 0.02 -19.05 3.05
CA PRO A 227 -1.25 -19.77 3.15
C PRO A 227 -1.21 -21.01 4.07
N ASP A 228 -0.04 -21.65 4.18
CA ASP A 228 0.23 -22.79 5.05
C ASP A 228 0.14 -22.52 6.56
N LYS A 229 0.24 -21.25 7.00
CA LYS A 229 0.11 -20.90 8.43
C LYS A 229 -1.31 -20.57 8.86
N LEU A 230 -2.24 -20.41 7.91
CA LEU A 230 -3.67 -20.24 8.18
C LEU A 230 -4.39 -21.58 8.39
N SER A 231 -3.83 -22.68 7.90
CA SER A 231 -4.36 -24.04 8.09
C SER A 231 -3.97 -24.67 9.44
N GLN A 232 -3.02 -24.09 10.18
CA GLN A 232 -2.49 -24.66 11.44
C GLN A 232 -2.90 -23.90 12.71
N SER A 233 -3.86 -22.98 12.62
CA SER A 233 -4.43 -22.37 13.83
C SER A 233 -5.28 -23.40 14.58
N PRO A 234 -5.08 -23.63 15.90
CA PRO A 234 -5.75 -24.70 16.65
C PRO A 234 -7.28 -24.53 16.79
N ALA A 235 -7.87 -23.53 16.14
CA ALA A 235 -9.32 -23.35 16.06
C ALA A 235 -10.02 -24.25 15.02
N VAL A 236 -9.28 -25.08 14.27
CA VAL A 236 -9.82 -25.96 13.20
C VAL A 236 -10.04 -27.42 13.65
N HIS A 237 -9.67 -27.79 14.88
CA HIS A 237 -9.85 -29.17 15.39
C HIS A 237 -10.81 -29.29 16.59
N ALA A 238 -11.87 -28.47 16.61
CA ALA A 238 -13.01 -28.70 17.49
C ALA A 238 -14.26 -29.07 16.68
N ARG A 239 -14.17 -30.19 15.96
CA ARG A 239 -15.15 -31.30 15.91
C ARG A 239 -14.73 -32.31 14.85
#